data_AF-A0A916MMT1-F1
#
_entry.id   AF-A0A916MMT1-F1
#
_cell.length_a   1.000
_cell.length_b   1.000
_cell.length_c   1.000
_cell.angle_alpha   90.00
_cell.angle_beta   90.00
_cell.angle_gamma   90.00
#
_symmetry.space_group_name_H-M   'P 1'
#
loop_
_entity.id
_entity.type
_entity.pdbx_description
1 polymer ?
#
loop_
_entity_poly.entity_id
_entity_poly.type
_entity_poly.pdbx_seq_one_letter_code
_entity_poly.pdbx_strand_id
1 'polypeptide(L)'
;MRLVCYCKDCQAFAHFLGRPGEVLDGMGGTDIVATRPAFVSFSEGTDALACMSLSPKGMLRWYASCCNTPIGNTSRDFKVAHVGLIHSCLADRSHPLDSSFGPVRMRAGIRSARGKPPSTAIGSAFSIARLLAALAGARLNGSYRLTPFFGPQGGVPVAAPKVLTLEEREQLMSTA
;
A
#
# COMPACT_ATOMS: atom_id res chain seq x y z
N MET A 1 -8.82 6.73 -3.61
CA MET A 1 -9.91 5.74 -3.51
C MET A 1 -9.57 4.80 -2.37
N ARG A 2 -10.49 4.55 -1.43
CA ARG A 2 -10.26 3.55 -0.37
C ARG A 2 -10.71 2.16 -0.77
N LEU A 3 -9.94 1.16 -0.36
CA LEU A 3 -10.22 -0.26 -0.57
C LEU A 3 -9.67 -1.07 0.61
N VAL A 4 -10.22 -2.26 0.85
CA VAL A 4 -9.63 -3.22 1.80
C VAL A 4 -9.09 -4.43 1.05
N CYS A 5 -7.82 -4.75 1.25
CA CYS A 5 -7.16 -5.87 0.58
C CYS A 5 -6.93 -7.02 1.55
N TYR A 6 -7.47 -8.20 1.21
CA TYR A 6 -7.37 -9.43 1.99
C TYR A 6 -6.33 -10.40 1.44
N CYS A 7 -5.49 -9.99 0.47
CA CYS A 7 -4.53 -10.92 -0.11
C CYS A 7 -3.46 -11.35 0.90
N LYS A 8 -2.94 -12.58 0.73
CA LYS A 8 -1.88 -13.12 1.59
C LYS A 8 -0.66 -12.21 1.67
N ASP A 9 -0.31 -11.51 0.59
CA ASP A 9 0.81 -10.58 0.60
C ASP A 9 0.59 -9.36 1.52
N CYS A 10 -0.65 -8.86 1.66
CA CYS A 10 -0.93 -7.77 2.62
C CYS A 10 -0.88 -8.28 4.06
N GLN A 11 -1.41 -9.49 4.30
CA GLN A 11 -1.34 -10.16 5.59
C GLN A 11 0.11 -10.46 6.00
N ALA A 12 0.91 -11.03 5.10
CA ALA A 12 2.33 -11.31 5.31
C ALA A 12 3.15 -10.03 5.59
N PHE A 13 2.81 -8.92 4.94
CA PHE A 13 3.48 -7.65 5.22
C PHE A 13 3.19 -7.13 6.63
N ALA A 14 1.95 -7.27 7.11
CA ALA A 14 1.59 -6.90 8.47
C ALA A 14 2.34 -7.74 9.52
N HIS A 15 2.51 -9.04 9.24
CA HIS A 15 3.31 -9.95 10.08
C HIS A 15 4.81 -9.66 10.01
N PHE A 16 5.34 -9.34 8.83
CA PHE A 16 6.73 -8.91 8.66
C PHE A 16 7.07 -7.71 9.55
N LEU A 17 6.13 -6.76 9.67
CA LEU A 17 6.30 -5.59 10.54
C LEU A 17 6.13 -5.92 12.03
N GLY A 18 5.63 -7.11 12.38
CA GLY A 18 5.25 -7.47 13.74
C GLY A 18 4.03 -6.73 14.26
N ARG A 19 3.19 -6.17 13.37
CA ARG A 19 2.04 -5.31 13.73
C ARG A 19 0.70 -5.78 13.14
N PRO A 20 0.38 -7.09 13.10
CA PRO A 20 -0.85 -7.56 12.48
C PRO A 20 -2.11 -6.97 13.12
N GLY A 21 -2.13 -6.77 14.45
CA GLY A 21 -3.29 -6.22 15.17
C GLY A 21 -3.58 -4.74 14.87
N GLU A 22 -2.61 -3.99 14.32
CA GLU A 22 -2.79 -2.58 13.96
C GLU A 22 -3.11 -2.41 12.48
N VAL A 23 -2.66 -3.34 11.64
CA VAL A 23 -2.76 -3.24 10.18
C VAL A 23 -3.94 -4.01 9.62
N LEU A 24 -4.25 -5.18 10.19
CA LEU A 24 -5.28 -6.08 9.71
C LEU A 24 -6.59 -5.89 10.47
N ASP A 25 -7.70 -5.84 9.75
CA ASP A 25 -9.04 -6.00 10.32
C ASP A 25 -9.24 -7.45 10.82
N GLY A 26 -10.35 -7.69 11.53
CA GLY A 26 -10.68 -9.02 12.08
C GLY A 26 -10.82 -10.14 11.03
N MET A 27 -10.87 -9.81 9.74
CA MET A 27 -10.96 -10.75 8.62
C MET A 27 -9.64 -10.84 7.83
N GLY A 28 -8.55 -10.24 8.31
CA GLY A 28 -7.23 -10.25 7.65
C GLY A 28 -7.08 -9.19 6.55
N GLY A 29 -7.93 -8.16 6.54
CA GLY A 29 -7.93 -7.10 5.53
C GLY A 29 -7.10 -5.90 5.93
N THR A 30 -6.27 -5.39 5.02
CA THR A 30 -5.61 -4.09 5.18
C THR A 30 -6.41 -2.99 4.49
N ASP A 31 -6.82 -1.95 5.22
CA ASP A 31 -7.42 -0.74 4.64
C ASP A 31 -6.35 0.12 3.96
N ILE A 32 -6.60 0.47 2.70
CA ILE A 32 -5.65 1.10 1.79
C ILE A 32 -6.31 2.29 1.10
N VAL A 33 -5.63 3.44 1.16
CA VAL A 33 -5.92 4.61 0.32
C VAL A 33 -5.07 4.52 -0.94
N ALA A 34 -5.69 4.14 -2.06
CA ALA A 34 -5.06 4.15 -3.38
C ALA A 34 -5.09 5.55 -4.02
N THR A 35 -3.93 6.07 -4.37
CA THR A 35 -3.74 7.42 -4.94
C THR A 35 -2.47 7.51 -5.80
N ARG A 36 -2.11 8.73 -6.23
CA ARG A 36 -0.87 9.03 -6.94
C ARG A 36 0.25 9.43 -5.98
N PRO A 37 1.51 9.01 -6.19
CA PRO A 37 2.65 9.45 -5.40
C PRO A 37 2.86 10.98 -5.39
N ALA A 38 2.40 11.68 -6.42
CA ALA A 38 2.47 13.14 -6.51
C ALA A 38 1.68 13.87 -5.40
N PHE A 39 0.81 13.15 -4.67
CA PHE A 39 0.07 13.67 -3.51
C PHE A 39 0.69 13.26 -2.17
N VAL A 40 1.90 12.71 -2.19
CA VAL A 40 2.63 12.25 -1.00
C VAL A 40 3.94 13.01 -0.91
N SER A 41 4.23 13.53 0.28
CA SER A 41 5.51 14.16 0.61
C SER A 41 5.93 13.71 2.00
N PHE A 42 7.22 13.44 2.18
CA PHE A 42 7.82 13.28 3.51
C PHE A 42 8.46 14.62 3.89
N SER A 43 8.03 15.20 5.00
CA SER A 43 8.64 16.42 5.54
C SER A 43 9.90 16.11 6.35
N GLU A 44 9.92 14.95 7.03
CA GLU A 44 10.96 14.53 7.97
C GLU A 44 11.12 12.99 7.94
N GLY A 45 12.21 12.48 8.51
CA GLY A 45 12.42 11.05 8.74
C GLY A 45 12.63 10.20 7.48
N THR A 46 13.05 10.81 6.37
CA THR A 46 13.32 10.11 5.09
C THR A 46 14.51 9.15 5.19
N ASP A 47 15.42 9.39 6.11
CA ASP A 47 16.53 8.51 6.48
C ASP A 47 16.06 7.20 7.15
N ALA A 48 14.92 7.23 7.83
CA ALA A 48 14.29 6.05 8.41
C ALA A 48 13.32 5.33 7.43
N LEU A 49 13.15 5.84 6.21
CA LEU A 49 12.31 5.17 5.20
C LEU A 49 12.99 3.88 4.73
N ALA A 50 12.29 2.76 4.88
CA ALA A 50 12.73 1.46 4.43
C ALA A 50 11.78 0.86 3.39
N CYS A 51 12.33 -0.05 2.60
CA CYS A 51 11.59 -0.77 1.56
C CYS A 51 11.87 -2.27 1.68
N MET A 52 10.82 -3.08 1.51
CA MET A 52 10.96 -4.52 1.36
C MET A 52 10.09 -5.04 0.21
N SER A 53 10.34 -6.26 -0.23
CA SER A 53 9.49 -6.99 -1.17
C SER A 53 9.44 -8.46 -0.82
N LEU A 54 8.24 -9.03 -0.88
CA LEU A 54 8.00 -10.46 -0.58
C LEU A 54 8.59 -11.40 -1.63
N SER A 55 8.94 -10.90 -2.82
CA SER A 55 9.59 -11.68 -3.87
C SER A 55 10.41 -10.77 -4.80
N PRO A 56 11.29 -11.31 -5.66
CA PRO A 56 12.08 -10.50 -6.60
C PRO A 56 11.24 -9.65 -7.56
N LYS A 57 10.02 -10.09 -7.89
CA LYS A 57 9.09 -9.39 -8.80
C LYS A 57 7.88 -8.76 -8.10
N GLY A 58 7.77 -8.91 -6.78
CA GLY A 58 6.64 -8.40 -5.98
C GLY A 58 6.61 -6.88 -5.88
N MET A 59 5.51 -6.34 -5.38
CA MET A 59 5.39 -4.89 -5.12
C MET A 59 6.42 -4.43 -4.09
N LEU A 60 6.83 -3.16 -4.20
CA LEU A 60 7.66 -2.51 -3.19
C LEU A 60 6.77 -2.09 -2.03
N ARG A 61 7.18 -2.41 -0.80
CA ARG A 61 6.43 -2.16 0.42
C ARG A 61 7.25 -1.28 1.34
N TRP A 62 6.71 -0.11 1.63
CA TRP A 62 7.36 1.00 2.32
C TRP A 62 6.92 1.05 3.78
N TYR A 63 7.88 1.26 4.66
CA TYR A 63 7.67 1.36 6.11
C TYR A 63 8.77 2.20 6.75
N ALA A 64 8.55 2.68 7.97
CA ALA A 64 9.59 3.32 8.78
C ALA A 64 10.39 2.26 9.54
N SER A 65 11.71 2.19 9.35
CA SER A 65 12.58 1.20 9.98
C SER A 65 12.71 1.37 11.49
N CYS A 66 12.56 2.59 12.00
CA CYS A 66 12.72 2.91 13.42
C CYS A 66 11.64 2.29 14.32
N CYS A 67 10.45 2.02 13.78
CA CYS A 67 9.29 1.54 14.54
C CYS A 67 8.39 0.58 13.78
N ASN A 68 8.82 0.09 12.62
CA ASN A 68 8.04 -0.75 11.72
C ASN A 68 6.66 -0.18 11.37
N THR A 69 6.54 1.15 11.28
CA THR A 69 5.28 1.77 10.89
C THR A 69 5.02 1.54 9.41
N PRO A 70 3.93 0.85 9.03
CA PRO A 70 3.59 0.64 7.63
C PRO A 70 3.27 1.98 6.96
N ILE A 71 3.78 2.23 5.76
CA ILE A 71 3.47 3.44 5.00
C ILE A 71 2.60 3.10 3.81
N GLY A 72 3.05 2.17 2.97
CA GLY A 72 2.29 1.83 1.78
C GLY A 72 3.02 0.90 0.82
N ASN A 73 2.51 0.81 -0.40
CA ASN A 73 3.14 0.04 -1.47
C ASN A 73 3.10 0.78 -2.81
N THR A 74 4.09 0.50 -3.64
CA THR A 74 4.17 0.99 -5.03
C THR A 74 4.49 -0.16 -5.98
N SER A 75 4.16 0.01 -7.26
CA SER A 75 4.75 -0.81 -8.31
C SER A 75 6.27 -0.62 -8.34
N ARG A 76 7.01 -1.63 -8.81
CA ARG A 76 8.44 -1.47 -9.15
C ARG A 76 8.64 -0.53 -10.33
N ASP A 77 7.71 -0.56 -11.28
CA ASP A 77 7.66 0.43 -12.34
C ASP A 77 7.01 1.71 -11.79
N PHE A 78 7.86 2.66 -11.40
CA PHE A 78 7.43 3.98 -10.89
C PHE A 78 6.52 4.74 -11.89
N LYS A 79 6.58 4.40 -13.18
CA LYS A 79 5.75 5.02 -14.23
C LYS A 79 4.26 4.70 -14.08
N VAL A 80 3.89 3.64 -13.34
CA VAL A 80 2.50 3.32 -13.01
C VAL A 80 1.87 4.44 -12.15
N ALA A 81 2.70 5.24 -11.45
CA ALA A 81 2.26 6.39 -10.65
C ALA A 81 1.17 6.05 -9.62
N HIS A 82 1.19 4.83 -9.08
CA HIS A 82 0.25 4.35 -8.07
C HIS A 82 0.96 4.11 -6.74
N VAL A 83 0.35 4.61 -5.67
CA VAL A 83 0.68 4.26 -4.28
C VAL A 83 -0.58 3.83 -3.55
N GLY A 84 -0.49 2.71 -2.83
CA GLY A 84 -1.49 2.29 -1.85
C GLY A 84 -0.97 2.59 -0.45
N LEU A 85 -1.49 3.64 0.19
CA LEU A 85 -1.11 4.03 1.56
C LEU A 85 -1.90 3.22 2.57
N ILE A 86 -1.24 2.74 3.62
CA ILE A 86 -1.87 1.91 4.66
C ILE A 86 -2.51 2.82 5.70
N HIS A 87 -3.75 2.49 6.08
CA HIS A 87 -4.58 3.33 6.93
C HIS A 87 -3.92 3.75 8.25
N SER A 88 -3.12 2.89 8.88
CA SER A 88 -2.55 3.14 10.21
C SER A 88 -1.49 4.24 10.25
N CYS A 89 -0.92 4.65 9.10
CA CYS A 89 -0.06 5.86 9.04
C CYS A 89 -0.82 7.13 8.62
N LEU A 90 -2.12 7.01 8.31
CA LEU A 90 -2.98 8.12 7.90
C LEU A 90 -4.04 8.47 8.94
N ALA A 91 -4.30 7.55 9.87
CA ALA A 91 -5.31 7.71 10.89
C ALA A 91 -4.89 8.81 11.87
N ASP A 92 -5.57 9.95 11.78
CA ASP A 92 -5.55 11.01 12.76
C ASP A 92 -6.73 10.80 13.72
N ARG A 93 -6.49 10.89 15.03
CA ARG A 93 -7.55 10.78 16.05
C ARG A 93 -8.66 11.82 15.86
N SER A 94 -8.32 12.96 15.27
CA SER A 94 -9.27 14.05 15.02
C SER A 94 -10.06 13.90 13.71
N HIS A 95 -9.60 13.07 12.77
CA HIS A 95 -10.21 12.88 11.46
C HIS A 95 -10.34 11.40 11.08
N PRO A 96 -11.52 10.79 11.25
CA PRO A 96 -11.77 9.43 10.79
C PRO A 96 -11.49 9.30 9.28
N LEU A 97 -10.91 8.18 8.86
CA LEU A 97 -10.52 7.94 7.47
C LEU A 97 -11.67 8.12 6.46
N ASP A 98 -12.90 7.79 6.86
CA ASP A 98 -14.10 7.96 6.04
C ASP A 98 -14.36 9.43 5.70
N SER A 99 -14.09 10.33 6.65
CA SER A 99 -14.26 11.77 6.46
C SER A 99 -13.19 12.37 5.54
N SER A 100 -11.95 11.89 5.64
CA SER A 100 -10.82 12.42 4.85
C SER A 100 -10.72 11.82 3.45
N PHE A 101 -11.04 10.53 3.30
CA PHE A 101 -10.75 9.77 2.08
C PHE A 101 -11.98 9.10 1.45
N GLY A 102 -13.16 9.29 2.05
CA GLY A 102 -14.41 8.66 1.64
C GLY A 102 -14.53 7.21 2.09
N PRO A 103 -15.68 6.56 1.80
CA PRO A 103 -15.94 5.19 2.23
C PRO A 103 -15.09 4.18 1.45
N VAL A 104 -14.96 2.98 2.00
CA VAL A 104 -14.38 1.84 1.29
C VAL A 104 -15.19 1.57 0.01
N ARG A 105 -14.53 1.71 -1.15
CA ARG A 105 -15.15 1.50 -2.47
C ARG A 105 -14.98 0.09 -3.01
N MET A 106 -14.01 -0.67 -2.51
CA MET A 106 -13.68 -1.99 -3.05
C MET A 106 -13.11 -2.91 -1.96
N ARG A 107 -13.36 -4.21 -2.09
CA ARG A 107 -12.68 -5.26 -1.32
C ARG A 107 -11.99 -6.20 -2.30
N ALA A 108 -10.67 -6.32 -2.17
CA ALA A 108 -9.82 -7.10 -3.08
C ALA A 108 -9.24 -8.31 -2.34
N GLY A 109 -8.86 -9.35 -3.09
CA GLY A 109 -8.21 -10.53 -2.50
C GLY A 109 -9.09 -11.34 -1.54
N ILE A 110 -10.42 -11.20 -1.62
CA ILE A 110 -11.39 -11.78 -0.68
C ILE A 110 -11.28 -13.31 -0.51
N ARG A 111 -10.72 -14.02 -1.51
CA ARG A 111 -10.45 -15.46 -1.45
C ARG A 111 -9.44 -15.86 -0.36
N SER A 112 -8.66 -14.91 0.14
CA SER A 112 -7.68 -15.12 1.21
C SER A 112 -8.10 -14.47 2.53
N ALA A 113 -9.34 -13.99 2.63
CA ALA A 113 -9.86 -13.46 3.89
C ALA A 113 -10.02 -14.59 4.93
N ARG A 114 -9.83 -14.25 6.21
CA ARG A 114 -9.97 -15.16 7.38
C ARG A 114 -11.43 -15.42 7.78
N GLY A 115 -12.37 -15.07 6.90
CA GLY A 115 -13.80 -15.15 7.11
C GLY A 115 -14.53 -14.68 5.86
N LYS A 116 -15.78 -14.24 6.01
CA LYS A 116 -16.57 -13.67 4.92
C LYS A 116 -16.57 -12.14 5.02
N PRO A 117 -15.78 -11.41 4.20
CA PRO A 117 -15.83 -9.97 4.20
C PRO A 117 -17.22 -9.45 3.83
N PRO A 118 -17.59 -8.24 4.26
CA PRO A 118 -18.80 -7.58 3.79
C PRO A 118 -18.82 -7.50 2.25
N SER A 119 -20.01 -7.44 1.65
CA SER A 119 -20.13 -7.26 0.20
C SER A 119 -19.40 -5.99 -0.26
N THR A 120 -18.91 -6.02 -1.49
CA THR A 120 -18.20 -4.90 -2.10
C THR A 120 -19.15 -3.71 -2.26
N ALA A 121 -18.66 -2.49 -1.97
CA ALA A 121 -19.49 -1.29 -2.01
C ALA A 121 -19.99 -0.95 -3.43
N ILE A 122 -21.20 -0.41 -3.48
CA ILE A 122 -21.84 0.12 -4.70
C ILE A 122 -20.96 1.24 -5.30
N GLY A 123 -20.81 1.25 -6.63
CA GLY A 123 -19.99 2.26 -7.34
C GLY A 123 -18.49 1.94 -7.44
N SER A 124 -18.09 0.69 -7.15
CA SER A 124 -16.71 0.19 -7.32
C SER A 124 -16.14 0.49 -8.71
N ALA A 125 -16.87 0.15 -9.76
CA ALA A 125 -16.40 0.27 -11.15
C ALA A 125 -16.07 1.71 -11.54
N PHE A 126 -16.93 2.68 -11.17
CA PHE A 126 -16.68 4.09 -11.40
C PHE A 126 -15.45 4.61 -10.64
N SER A 127 -15.31 4.21 -9.37
CA SER A 127 -14.17 4.61 -8.53
C SER A 127 -12.85 4.07 -9.08
N ILE A 128 -12.84 2.81 -9.56
CA ILE A 128 -11.70 2.18 -10.22
C ILE A 128 -11.37 2.90 -11.52
N ALA A 129 -12.37 3.16 -12.37
CA ALA A 129 -12.18 3.86 -13.64
C ALA A 129 -11.59 5.26 -13.42
N ARG A 130 -12.08 6.01 -12.43
CA ARG A 130 -11.53 7.33 -12.05
C ARG A 130 -10.07 7.23 -11.59
N LEU A 131 -9.72 6.23 -10.79
CA LEU A 131 -8.33 6.02 -10.37
C LEU A 131 -7.45 5.72 -11.59
N LEU A 132 -7.83 4.76 -12.44
CA LEU A 132 -7.09 4.40 -13.64
C LEU A 132 -6.90 5.58 -14.60
N ALA A 133 -7.95 6.38 -14.82
CA ALA A 133 -7.87 7.60 -15.63
C ALA A 133 -6.87 8.61 -15.03
N ALA A 134 -6.85 8.78 -13.71
CA ALA A 134 -5.89 9.66 -13.04
C ALA A 134 -4.44 9.16 -13.15
N LEU A 135 -4.21 7.84 -13.08
CA LEU A 135 -2.90 7.22 -13.29
C LEU A 135 -2.43 7.39 -14.75
N ALA A 136 -3.31 7.13 -15.71
CA ALA A 136 -3.03 7.35 -17.12
C ALA A 136 -2.72 8.83 -17.42
N GLY A 137 -3.50 9.76 -16.86
CA GLY A 137 -3.24 11.19 -16.96
C GLY A 137 -1.87 11.57 -16.38
N ALA A 138 -1.47 10.99 -15.24
CA ALA A 138 -0.15 11.20 -14.65
C ALA A 138 0.99 10.70 -15.55
N ARG A 139 0.76 9.62 -16.31
CA ARG A 139 1.71 9.12 -17.30
C ARG A 139 1.87 10.09 -18.46
N LEU A 140 0.75 10.61 -18.97
CA LEU A 140 0.69 11.50 -20.13
C LEU A 140 1.27 12.88 -19.84
N ASN A 141 0.97 13.47 -18.67
CA ASN A 141 1.43 14.81 -18.30
C ASN A 141 2.79 14.83 -17.59
N GLY A 142 3.45 13.67 -17.44
CA GLY A 142 4.76 13.56 -16.80
C GLY A 142 4.76 13.57 -15.27
N SER A 143 3.61 13.79 -14.61
CA SER A 143 3.53 13.86 -13.15
C SER A 143 3.82 12.52 -12.45
N TYR A 144 3.92 11.40 -13.18
CA TYR A 144 4.42 10.13 -12.66
C TYR A 144 5.86 10.22 -12.10
N ARG A 145 6.63 11.23 -12.52
CA ARG A 145 7.97 11.51 -11.99
C ARG A 145 7.94 12.18 -10.62
N LEU A 146 6.82 12.77 -10.23
CA LEU A 146 6.63 13.38 -8.92
C LEU A 146 6.30 12.27 -7.91
N THR A 147 7.32 11.79 -7.22
CA THR A 147 7.19 10.72 -6.25
C THR A 147 8.28 10.83 -5.19
N PRO A 148 7.95 10.66 -3.90
CA PRO A 148 8.97 10.64 -2.85
C PRO A 148 9.64 9.26 -2.70
N PHE A 149 9.18 8.24 -3.44
CA PHE A 149 9.62 6.85 -3.30
C PHE A 149 10.75 6.45 -4.25
N PHE A 150 11.00 7.24 -5.29
CA PHE A 150 12.04 6.95 -6.29
C PHE A 150 12.93 8.17 -6.47
N GLY A 151 14.22 7.94 -6.70
CA GLY A 151 15.20 9.01 -6.85
C GLY A 151 14.96 9.92 -8.06
N PRO A 152 15.66 11.07 -8.15
CA PRO A 152 15.39 12.13 -9.13
C PRO A 152 15.46 11.70 -10.59
N GLN A 153 16.30 10.71 -10.91
CA GLN A 153 16.45 10.18 -12.27
C GLN A 153 15.34 9.17 -12.64
N GLY A 154 14.49 8.79 -11.68
CA GLY A 154 13.35 7.89 -11.84
C GLY A 154 13.77 6.42 -11.98
N GLY A 155 13.19 5.55 -11.16
CA GLY A 155 13.33 4.09 -11.32
C GLY A 155 14.23 3.39 -10.30
N VAL A 156 15.07 4.13 -9.56
CA VAL A 156 15.77 3.59 -8.38
C VAL A 156 14.97 3.96 -7.13
N PRO A 157 14.51 2.98 -6.33
CA PRO A 157 13.88 3.24 -5.03
C PRO A 157 14.79 4.06 -4.12
N VAL A 158 14.25 5.03 -3.37
CA VAL A 158 15.05 5.85 -2.43
C VAL A 158 15.63 5.04 -1.27
N ALA A 159 15.03 3.89 -0.96
CA ALA A 159 15.55 2.89 -0.04
C ALA A 159 15.71 1.56 -0.76
N ALA A 160 16.89 0.93 -0.66
CA ALA A 160 17.17 -0.36 -1.30
C ALA A 160 16.20 -1.44 -0.77
N PRO A 161 15.43 -2.13 -1.63
CA PRO A 161 14.46 -3.12 -1.16
C PRO A 161 15.15 -4.34 -0.54
N LYS A 162 14.82 -4.68 0.71
CA LYS A 162 15.05 -6.04 1.25
C LYS A 162 14.11 -7.00 0.53
N VAL A 163 14.65 -7.82 -0.38
CA VAL A 163 13.89 -8.90 -1.02
C VAL A 163 13.99 -10.13 -0.15
N LEU A 164 12.85 -10.70 0.24
CA LEU A 164 12.84 -11.92 1.05
C LEU A 164 13.32 -13.13 0.24
N THR A 165 13.97 -14.07 0.94
CA THR A 165 14.19 -15.40 0.39
C THR A 165 12.87 -16.17 0.28
N LEU A 166 12.91 -17.31 -0.41
CA LEU A 166 11.72 -18.16 -0.52
C LEU A 166 11.28 -18.66 0.87
N GLU A 167 12.23 -19.07 1.69
CA GLU A 167 12.00 -19.59 3.05
C GLU A 167 11.42 -18.51 3.97
N GLU A 168 12.01 -17.31 4.00
CA GLU A 168 11.48 -16.17 4.76
C GLU A 168 10.04 -15.85 4.35
N ARG A 169 9.76 -15.90 3.03
CA ARG A 169 8.42 -15.65 2.50
C ARG A 169 7.44 -16.74 2.93
N GLU A 170 7.81 -18.01 2.81
CA GLU A 170 6.95 -19.15 3.18
C GLU A 170 6.60 -19.13 4.68
N GLN A 171 7.58 -18.79 5.52
CA GLN A 171 7.36 -18.63 6.96
C GLN A 171 6.35 -17.51 7.26
N LEU A 172 6.44 -16.36 6.58
CA LEU A 172 5.44 -15.30 6.74
C LEU A 172 4.07 -15.72 6.21
N MET A 173 4.02 -16.43 5.10
CA MET A 173 2.77 -16.87 4.47
C MET A 173 2.00 -17.92 5.28
N SER A 174 2.67 -18.68 6.15
CA SER A 174 2.02 -19.62 7.06
C SER A 174 1.34 -18.92 8.25
N THR A 175 1.85 -17.74 8.63
CA THR A 175 1.23 -16.87 9.66
C THR A 175 0.12 -15.95 9.11
N ALA A 176 0.13 -15.76 7.78
CA ALA A 176 -0.78 -14.90 7.02
C ALA A 176 -2.17 -15.55 6.82
#